data_AF-W9G0T7-F1
#
_entry.id   AF-W9G0T7-F1
#
_cell.length_a   1.000
_cell.length_b   1.000
_cell.length_c   1.000
_cell.angle_alpha   90.00
_cell.angle_beta   90.00
_cell.angle_gamma   90.00
#
_symmetry.space_group_name_H-M   'P 1'
#
loop_
_entity.id
_entity.type
_entity.pdbx_description
1 polymer ?
#
loop_
_entity_poly.entity_id
_entity_poly.type
_entity_poly.pdbx_seq_one_letter_code
_entity_poly.pdbx_strand_id
1 'polypeptide(L)' 'MPSHAGATVYLQRYVNGVWSTVTSRTLSSTSTYSFTIKPGLRTTYTYRVYRPADSGHLAGYSASKAFKVY' A
#
# COMPACT_ATOMS: atom_id res chain seq x y z
N MET A 1 -17.65 13.46 -14.74
CA MET A 1 -16.62 13.61 -13.70
C MET A 1 -15.64 12.46 -13.88
N PRO A 2 -14.36 12.69 -14.22
CA PRO A 2 -13.48 11.57 -14.53
C PRO A 2 -13.09 10.90 -13.23
N SER A 3 -13.83 9.84 -12.92
CA SER A 3 -13.48 8.80 -11.98
C SER A 3 -12.10 8.25 -12.37
N HIS A 4 -11.05 8.66 -11.66
CA HIS A 4 -9.78 7.93 -11.60
C HIS A 4 -9.96 6.61 -10.83
N ALA A 5 -10.95 5.82 -11.25
CA ALA A 5 -11.14 4.44 -10.85
C ALA A 5 -10.14 3.61 -11.65
N GLY A 6 -9.20 2.92 -10.99
CA GLY A 6 -8.22 2.09 -11.70
C GLY A 6 -6.77 2.26 -11.26
N ALA A 7 -6.44 3.20 -10.37
CA ALA A 7 -5.08 3.29 -9.85
C ALA A 7 -4.76 2.04 -9.00
N THR A 8 -3.84 1.21 -9.48
CA THR A 8 -3.33 0.07 -8.71
C THR A 8 -2.36 0.57 -7.65
N VAL A 9 -2.66 0.28 -6.39
CA VAL A 9 -1.78 0.53 -5.26
C VAL A 9 -1.22 -0.76 -4.72
N TYR A 10 0.04 -0.71 -4.30
CA TYR A 10 0.81 -1.81 -3.77
C TYR A 10 1.03 -1.58 -2.29
N LEU A 11 0.52 -2.47 -1.45
CA LEU A 11 0.89 -2.52 -0.05
C LEU A 11 2.28 -3.13 0.04
N GLN A 12 3.26 -2.33 0.45
CA GLN A 12 4.62 -2.76 0.70
C GLN A 12 4.88 -2.86 2.20
N ARG A 13 5.66 -3.86 2.59
CA ARG A 13 6.17 -4.04 3.94
C ARG A 13 7.67 -3.79 3.95
N TYR A 14 8.13 -3.10 4.97
CA TYR A 14 9.55 -2.97 5.23
C TYR A 14 10.08 -4.23 5.90
N VAL A 15 11.01 -4.91 5.23
CA VAL A 15 11.65 -6.14 5.71
C VAL A 15 13.16 -6.00 5.45
N ASN A 16 13.99 -6.15 6.47
CA ASN A 16 15.45 -6.10 6.35
C ASN A 16 16.01 -4.91 5.55
N GLY A 17 15.43 -3.71 5.69
CA GLY A 17 15.94 -2.52 4.98
C GLY A 17 15.32 -2.25 3.61
N VAL A 18 14.51 -3.17 3.09
CA VAL A 18 13.89 -3.07 1.76
C VAL A 18 12.38 -3.13 1.83
N TRP A 19 11.73 -2.46 0.87
CA TRP A 19 10.28 -2.47 0.72
C TRP A 19 9.84 -3.60 -0.19
N SER A 20 9.25 -4.64 0.41
CA SER A 20 8.72 -5.79 -0.31
C SER A 20 7.22 -5.67 -0.50
N THR A 21 6.75 -5.84 -1.74
CA THR A 21 5.31 -5.84 -2.04
C THR A 21 4.64 -7.06 -1.41
N VAL A 22 3.66 -6.83 -0.54
CA VAL A 22 2.86 -7.87 0.11
C VAL A 22 1.62 -8.19 -0.71
N THR A 23 0.95 -7.16 -1.20
CA THR A 23 -0.26 -7.30 -2.02
C THR A 23 -0.51 -6.03 -2.83
N SER A 24 -1.35 -6.11 -3.84
CA SER A 24 -1.80 -4.96 -4.62
C SER A 24 -3.32 -4.95 -4.67
N ARG A 25 -3.91 -3.75 -4.59
CA ARG A 25 -5.33 -3.54 -4.86
C ARG A 25 -5.52 -2.40 -5.82
N THR A 26 -6.50 -2.53 -6.69
CA THR A 26 -7.01 -1.42 -7.48
C THR A 26 -7.89 -0.57 -6.59
N LEU A 27 -7.58 0.73 -6.51
CA LEU A 27 -8.44 1.71 -5.86
C LEU A 27 -9.79 1.75 -6.57
N SER A 28 -10.85 1.49 -5.81
CA SER A 28 -12.21 1.82 -6.23
C SER A 28 -12.34 3.34 -6.34
N SER A 29 -13.28 3.81 -7.16
CA SER A 29 -13.55 5.22 -7.50
C SER A 29 -13.71 6.19 -6.32
N THR A 30 -13.79 5.68 -5.09
CA THR A 30 -14.09 6.40 -3.84
C THR A 30 -12.84 6.79 -3.04
N SER A 31 -11.62 6.65 -3.59
CA SER A 31 -10.34 6.96 -2.90
C SER A 31 -10.11 6.23 -1.57
N THR A 32 -10.96 5.28 -1.23
CA THR A 32 -10.89 4.50 -0.01
C THR A 32 -10.39 3.11 -0.34
N TYR A 33 -9.39 2.65 0.41
CA TYR A 33 -8.81 1.33 0.27
C TYR A 33 -8.65 0.71 1.65
N SER A 34 -8.92 -0.60 1.72
CA SER A 34 -8.74 -1.40 2.92
C SER A 34 -7.89 -2.61 2.55
N PHE A 35 -6.79 -2.79 3.28
CA PHE A 35 -5.97 -3.99 3.17
C PHE A 35 -6.17 -4.84 4.42
N THR A 36 -6.57 -6.08 4.23
CA THR A 36 -6.60 -7.08 5.29
C THR A 36 -5.36 -7.94 5.18
N ILE A 37 -4.51 -7.89 6.20
CA ILE A 37 -3.23 -8.61 6.27
C ILE A 37 -3.26 -9.49 7.51
N LYS A 38 -2.95 -10.78 7.34
CA LYS A 38 -2.82 -11.72 8.45
C LYS A 38 -1.34 -11.81 8.85
N PRO A 39 -0.91 -11.22 9.97
CA PRO A 39 0.46 -11.33 10.42
C PRO A 39 0.77 -12.78 10.83
N GLY A 40 1.80 -13.37 10.25
CA GLY A 40 2.24 -14.73 10.58
C GLY A 40 3.14 -14.81 11.82
N LEU A 41 3.83 -13.71 12.14
CA LEU A 41 4.75 -13.59 13.28
C LEU A 41 4.34 -12.44 14.19
N ARG A 42 4.54 -12.57 15.50
CA ARG A 42 4.39 -11.48 16.47
C ARG A 42 5.61 -10.58 16.40
N THR A 43 5.53 -9.51 15.62
CA THR A 43 6.61 -8.54 15.43
C THR A 43 6.06 -7.18 15.02
N THR A 44 6.92 -6.18 14.92
CA THR A 44 6.58 -4.87 14.36
C THR A 44 6.64 -4.94 12.84
N TYR A 45 5.54 -4.64 12.18
CA TYR A 45 5.43 -4.56 10.73
C TYR A 45 5.30 -3.10 10.32
N THR A 46 6.22 -2.60 9.50
CA THR A 46 6.05 -1.28 8.88
C THR A 46 5.48 -1.47 7.49
N TYR A 47 4.35 -0.83 7.22
CA TYR A 47 3.67 -0.87 5.94
C TYR A 47 3.65 0.52 5.29
N ARG A 48 3.73 0.56 3.97
CA ARG A 48 3.43 1.75 3.16
C ARG A 48 2.63 1.34 1.95
N VAL A 49 1.89 2.28 1.40
CA VAL A 49 1.21 2.12 0.12
C VAL A 49 2.01 2.83 -0.95
N TYR A 50 2.34 2.11 -2.01
CA TYR A 50 3.01 2.62 -3.19
C TYR A 50 2.01 2.70 -4.35
N ARG A 51 1.92 3.85 -5.00
CA ARG A 51 1.20 4.03 -6.25
C ARG A 51 2.26 4.30 -7.34
N PRO A 52 2.32 3.48 -8.40
CA PRO A 52 3.23 3.73 -9.52
C PRO A 52 2.83 5.01 -10.24
N ALA A 53 3.80 5.63 -10.90
CA ALA A 53 3.52 6.74 -11.80
C ALA A 53 2.67 6.22 -12.98
N ASP A 54 1.66 6.98 -13.36
CA ASP A 54 0.87 6.74 -14.57
C ASP A 54 1.05 7.94 -15.53
N SER A 55 0.58 7.81 -16.77
CA SER A 55 0.88 8.76 -17.87
C SER A 55 0.53 10.23 -17.57
N GLY A 56 -0.20 10.52 -16.48
CA GLY A 56 -0.47 11.88 -16.01
C GLY A 56 -0.13 12.15 -14.54
N HIS A 57 0.41 11.17 -13.79
CA HIS A 57 0.67 11.32 -12.35
C HIS A 57 2.01 10.73 -11.93
N LEU A 58 2.75 11.47 -11.10
CA LEU A 58 3.97 10.99 -10.46
C LEU A 58 3.67 9.83 -9.49
N ALA A 59 4.69 9.00 -9.24
CA ALA A 59 4.58 7.94 -8.25
C ALA A 59 4.31 8.53 -6.86
N GLY A 60 3.32 7.97 -6.18
CA GLY A 60 2.89 8.42 -4.85
C GLY A 60 3.26 7.40 -3.79
N TYR A 61 3.76 7.87 -2.65
CA TYR A 61 3.97 7.04 -1.47
C TYR A 61 3.04 7.54 -0.35
N SER A 62 2.33 6.64 0.30
CA SER A 62 1.62 6.97 1.53
C SER A 62 2.59 7.12 2.70
N ALA A 63 2.12 7.75 3.78
CA ALA A 63 2.79 7.67 5.08
C ALA A 63 3.01 6.20 5.46
N SER A 64 4.20 5.88 5.97
CA SER A 64 4.50 4.58 6.53
C SER A 64 3.81 4.42 7.89
N LYS A 65 3.06 3.33 8.07
CA LYS A 65 2.44 2.98 9.35
C LYS A 65 3.13 1.76 9.96
N ALA A 66 3.59 1.90 11.19
CA ALA A 66 4.07 0.78 11.99
C ALA A 66 2.88 0.11 12.69
N PHE A 67 2.75 -1.20 12.54
CA PHE A 67 1.76 -2.05 13.15
C PHE A 67 2.48 -3.10 13.99
N LYS A 68 2.34 -3.01 15.31
CA LYS A 68 3.00 -3.94 16.23
C LYS A 68 2.04 -5.04 16.65
N VAL A 69 2.43 -6.28 16.38
CA VAL A 69 1.66 -7.49 16.73
C VAL A 69 2.27 -8.07 17.99
N TYR A 70 1.52 -8.03 19.08
CA TYR A 70 1.85 -8.63 20.37
C TYR A 70 1.19 -9.99 20.49
#